data_AF-A0A928P2J8-F1
#
_entry.id   AF-A0A928P2J8-F1
#
_cell.length_a   1.000
_cell.length_b   1.000
_cell.length_c   1.000
_cell.angle_alpha   90.00
_cell.angle_beta   90.00
_cell.angle_gamma   90.00
#
_symmetry.space_group_name_H-M   'P 1'
#
loop_
_entity.id
_entity.type
_entity.pdbx_description
1 polymer ?
#
loop_
_entity_poly.entity_id
_entity_poly.type
_entity_poly.pdbx_seq_one_letter_code
_entity_poly.pdbx_strand_id
1 'polypeptide(L)' 'MDIFDTSNVYNTTKPIKGIKCSVENCAYNDGKNHCTANQVSVGPMSATSSTETVCATFRSY' A
#
# COMPACT_ATOMS: atom_id res chain seq x y z
N MET A 1 17.02 8.62 17.70
CA MET A 1 15.91 8.35 18.64
C MET A 1 14.96 7.43 17.91
N ASP A 2 15.23 6.14 17.97
CA ASP A 2 14.28 5.09 17.64
C ASP A 2 14.40 4.08 18.77
N ILE A 3 13.80 4.42 19.90
CA ILE A 3 13.69 3.53 21.05
C ILE A 3 12.20 3.17 21.18
N PHE A 4 11.95 1.87 21.29
CA PHE A 4 10.69 1.19 21.57
C PHE A 4 9.74 0.92 20.39
N ASP A 5 9.70 -0.35 19.99
CA ASP A 5 8.41 -1.03 19.85
C ASP A 5 8.53 -2.46 20.42
N THR A 6 8.58 -2.52 21.75
CA THR A 6 8.48 -3.74 22.53
C THR A 6 7.02 -4.00 22.87
N SER A 7 6.22 -4.55 21.94
CA SER A 7 4.98 -5.25 22.29
C SER A 7 4.37 -5.97 21.09
N ASN A 8 4.27 -7.30 21.17
CA ASN A 8 3.62 -8.14 20.18
C ASN A 8 2.09 -8.16 20.39
N VAL A 9 1.33 -7.08 20.14
CA VAL A 9 -0.17 -7.10 20.15
C VAL A 9 -0.84 -6.02 19.27
N TYR A 10 -0.32 -5.62 18.10
CA TYR A 10 -1.16 -4.89 17.12
C TYR A 10 -0.73 -5.24 15.69
N ASN A 11 -1.58 -5.97 14.96
CA ASN A 11 -1.49 -6.11 13.50
C ASN A 11 -1.87 -4.78 12.82
N THR A 12 -1.27 -3.67 13.23
CA THR A 12 -1.37 -2.40 12.51
C THR A 12 -0.39 -2.50 11.35
N THR A 13 -0.89 -2.94 10.20
CA THR A 13 -0.15 -2.93 8.94
C THR A 13 0.44 -1.53 8.73
N LYS A 14 1.75 -1.41 8.91
CA LYS A 14 2.46 -0.12 8.85
C LYS A 14 2.33 0.44 7.42
N PRO A 15 2.01 1.73 7.26
CA PRO A 15 1.91 2.33 5.94
C PRO A 15 3.27 2.33 5.25
N ILE A 16 3.28 2.05 3.95
CA ILE A 16 4.48 2.20 3.11
C ILE A 16 4.75 3.70 2.93
N LYS A 17 5.86 4.18 3.47
CA LYS A 17 6.29 5.57 3.29
C LYS A 17 6.49 5.87 1.80
N GLY A 18 5.92 6.97 1.32
CA GLY A 18 6.07 7.44 -0.07
C GLY A 18 5.05 6.86 -1.06
N ILE A 19 4.17 5.96 -0.65
CA ILE A 19 3.08 5.45 -1.51
C ILE A 19 1.73 5.98 -1.03
N LYS A 20 1.07 6.77 -1.87
CA LYS A 20 -0.29 7.25 -1.64
C LYS A 20 -1.31 6.26 -2.21
N CYS A 21 -2.25 5.80 -1.40
CA CYS A 21 -3.38 4.99 -1.83
C CYS A 21 -4.69 5.75 -1.58
N SER A 22 -5.15 6.53 -2.56
CA SER A 22 -6.40 7.29 -2.45
C SER A 22 -7.64 6.54 -2.94
N VAL A 23 -7.49 5.25 -3.26
CA VAL A 23 -8.59 4.42 -3.76
C VAL A 23 -9.39 3.95 -2.55
N GLU A 24 -10.59 4.49 -2.37
CA GLU A 24 -11.41 4.27 -1.16
C GLU A 24 -11.76 2.79 -0.94
N ASN A 25 -12.07 2.05 -2.00
CA ASN A 25 -12.40 0.63 -1.94
C ASN A 25 -11.18 -0.30 -2.05
N CYS A 26 -9.96 0.19 -1.83
CA CYS A 26 -8.76 -0.66 -1.82
C CYS A 26 -8.55 -1.27 -0.43
N ALA A 27 -8.48 -2.60 -0.34
CA ALA A 27 -8.35 -3.33 0.93
C ALA A 27 -7.06 -3.01 1.70
N TYR A 28 -6.13 -2.31 1.06
CA TYR A 28 -4.86 -1.86 1.61
C TYR A 28 -4.82 -0.35 1.84
N ASN A 29 -5.93 0.37 1.76
CA ASN A 29 -6.03 1.77 2.14
C ASN A 29 -6.24 1.85 3.66
N ASP A 30 -5.43 2.65 4.36
CA ASP A 30 -5.58 2.90 5.81
C ASP A 30 -6.72 3.88 6.17
N GLY A 31 -7.46 4.38 5.17
CA GLY A 31 -8.46 5.44 5.32
C GLY A 31 -7.86 6.85 5.43
N LYS A 32 -6.54 6.99 5.34
CA LYS A 32 -5.80 8.26 5.40
C LYS A 32 -4.89 8.47 4.19
N ASN A 33 -5.21 7.80 3.07
CA ASN A 33 -4.46 7.82 1.82
C ASN A 33 -3.11 7.11 1.84
N HIS A 34 -2.85 6.18 2.76
CA HIS A 34 -1.63 5.37 2.74
C HIS A 34 -1.90 3.92 2.36
N CYS A 35 -0.97 3.33 1.62
CA CYS A 35 -1.00 1.91 1.33
C CYS A 35 -0.41 1.12 2.50
N THR A 36 -1.10 0.08 2.95
CA THR A 36 -0.70 -0.83 4.03
C THR A 36 -0.35 -2.23 3.52
N ALA A 37 -0.29 -2.42 2.21
CA ALA A 37 0.21 -3.66 1.62
C ALA A 37 1.65 -3.93 2.07
N ASN A 38 2.03 -5.20 2.20
CA ASN A 38 3.43 -5.55 2.53
C ASN A 38 4.39 -5.19 1.38
N GLN A 39 3.92 -5.21 0.14
CA GLN A 39 4.67 -4.88 -1.06
C GLN A 39 3.71 -4.33 -2.12
N VAL A 40 4.15 -3.30 -2.85
CA VAL A 40 3.42 -2.77 -4.02
C VAL A 40 4.02 -3.38 -5.29
N SER A 41 3.15 -3.98 -6.09
CA SER A 41 3.44 -4.40 -7.46
C SER A 41 2.74 -3.46 -8.42
N VAL A 42 3.48 -2.98 -9.41
CA VAL A 42 2.97 -2.16 -10.51
C VAL A 42 3.10 -2.98 -11.79
N GLY A 43 2.06 -2.97 -12.62
CA GLY A 43 2.03 -3.71 -13.88
C GLY A 43 1.06 -3.10 -14.88
N PRO A 44 0.77 -3.77 -16.01
CA PRO A 44 1.35 -5.04 -16.44
C PRO A 44 2.80 -4.90 -16.92
N MET A 45 3.52 -6.01 -17.06
CA MET A 45 4.91 -6.04 -17.58
C MET A 45 5.03 -5.50 -19.02
N SER A 46 3.94 -5.58 -19.78
CA SER A 46 3.86 -5.07 -21.15
C SER A 46 3.57 -3.57 -21.24
N ALA A 47 3.44 -2.85 -20.12
CA ALA A 47 3.14 -1.43 -20.13
C ALA A 47 4.27 -0.65 -20.82
N THR A 48 3.90 0.14 -21.83
CA THR A 48 4.80 1.00 -22.60
C THR A 48 4.61 2.49 -22.28
N SER A 49 3.53 2.81 -21.57
CA SER A 49 3.21 4.16 -21.09
C SER A 49 2.78 4.12 -19.62
N SER A 50 3.00 5.22 -18.91
CA SER A 50 2.55 5.38 -17.53
C SER A 50 1.04 5.24 -17.37
N THR A 51 0.26 5.61 -18.38
CA THR A 51 -1.21 5.47 -18.40
C THR A 51 -1.68 4.02 -18.39
N GLU A 52 -0.82 3.08 -18.81
CA GLU A 52 -1.10 1.64 -18.79
C GLU A 52 -0.71 1.01 -17.44
N THR A 53 0.09 1.72 -16.63
CA THR A 53 0.53 1.20 -15.33
C THR A 53 -0.59 1.29 -14.30
N VAL A 54 -0.80 0.20 -13.58
CA VAL A 54 -1.79 0.06 -12.52
C VAL A 54 -1.16 -0.48 -11.25
N CYS A 55 -1.77 -0.19 -10.10
CA CYS A 55 -1.45 -0.88 -8.86
C CYS A 55 -1.98 -2.33 -8.94
N ALA A 56 -1.12 -3.26 -9.38
CA ALA A 56 -1.47 -4.68 -9.50
C ALA A 56 -1.73 -5.33 -8.13
N THR A 57 -1.30 -4.69 -7.04
CA THR A 57 -1.63 -5.09 -5.67
C THR A 57 -3.06 -4.71 -5.26
N PHE A 58 -3.79 -3.90 -6.03
CA PHE A 58 -5.16 -3.52 -5.70
C PHE A 58 -6.05 -4.75 -5.47
N ARG A 59 -6.77 -4.75 -4.35
CA ARG A 59 -7.88 -5.66 -4.06
C ARG A 59 -9.05 -4.83 -3.59
N SER A 60 -10.23 -5.08 -4.16
CA SER A 60 -11.46 -4.49 -3.66
C SER A 60 -11.88 -5.17 -2.35
N TYR A 61 -12.56 -4.43 -1.48
CA TYR A 61 -13.30 -4.95 -0.34
C TYR A 61 -14.73 -4.43 -0.34
#